data_AF-A0A9Q0YF68-F1
#
_entry.id   AF-A0A9Q0YF68-F1
#
_cell.length_a   1.000
_cell.length_b   1.000
_cell.length_c   1.000
_cell.angle_alpha   90.00
_cell.angle_beta   90.00
_cell.angle_gamma   90.00
#
_symmetry.space_group_name_H-M   'P 1'
#
loop_
_entity.id
_entity.type
_entity.pdbx_description
1 polymer ?
#
loop_
_entity_poly.entity_id
_entity_poly.type
_entity_poly.pdbx_seq_one_letter_code
_entity_poly.pdbx_strand_id
1 'polypeptide(L)'
;MKEDINSHGVTSSNYGQLCQATLAHVISFNRRRPGETQYLKLTTFQNNLITTSDAGDDIIQSLSISDKVAMDRLSLLYSRGKRDQGVPIMHPDDLKESVEVLCENRKEAGVHPDTIYVFARCGSSL
;
A
#
# COMPACT_ATOMS: atom_id res chain seq x y z
N MET A 1 -11.52 -8.20 -7.80
CA MET A 1 -11.94 -7.16 -6.83
C MET A 1 -11.65 -5.77 -7.36
N LYS A 2 -10.39 -5.41 -7.70
CA LYS A 2 -10.10 -4.15 -8.41
C LYS A 2 -10.78 -4.07 -9.79
N GLU A 3 -10.78 -5.17 -10.54
CA GLU A 3 -11.48 -5.28 -11.83
C GLU A 3 -12.99 -5.07 -11.71
N ASP A 4 -13.58 -5.45 -10.56
CA ASP A 4 -15.01 -5.28 -10.30
C ASP A 4 -15.36 -3.80 -10.12
N ILE A 5 -14.55 -3.07 -9.32
CA ILE A 5 -14.67 -1.62 -9.18
C ILE A 5 -14.50 -0.93 -10.54
N ASN A 6 -13.49 -1.33 -11.31
CA ASN A 6 -13.20 -0.72 -12.62
C ASN A 6 -14.30 -1.00 -13.66
N SER A 7 -15.04 -2.12 -13.54
CA SER A 7 -16.04 -2.54 -14.54
C SER A 7 -17.48 -2.19 -14.17
N HIS A 8 -17.83 -2.21 -12.88
CA HIS A 8 -19.20 -2.07 -12.40
C HIS A 8 -19.43 -0.84 -11.51
N GLY A 9 -18.39 -0.03 -11.29
CA GLY A 9 -18.43 1.14 -10.42
C GLY A 9 -18.16 0.79 -8.95
N VAL A 10 -17.95 1.83 -8.14
CA VAL A 10 -17.61 1.62 -6.73
C VAL A 10 -18.86 1.53 -5.86
N THR A 11 -18.81 0.62 -4.89
CA THR A 11 -19.76 0.55 -3.78
C THR A 11 -18.99 0.46 -2.48
N SER A 12 -19.60 0.85 -1.36
CA SER A 12 -18.96 0.68 -0.04
C SER A 12 -18.59 -0.79 0.26
N SER A 13 -19.33 -1.74 -0.32
CA SER A 13 -19.09 -3.18 -0.15
C SER A 13 -17.85 -3.65 -0.91
N ASN A 14 -17.80 -3.45 -2.24
CA ASN A 14 -16.65 -3.92 -3.04
C ASN A 14 -15.36 -3.17 -2.68
N TYR A 15 -15.46 -1.89 -2.32
CA TYR A 15 -14.36 -1.12 -1.76
C TYR A 15 -13.87 -1.70 -0.43
N GLY A 16 -14.78 -2.00 0.49
CA GLY A 16 -14.46 -2.61 1.78
C GLY A 16 -13.78 -3.97 1.63
N GLN A 17 -14.23 -4.78 0.67
CA GLN A 17 -13.60 -6.07 0.34
C GLN A 17 -12.20 -5.89 -0.25
N LEU A 18 -12.02 -4.97 -1.20
CA LEU A 18 -10.69 -4.64 -1.74
C LEU A 18 -9.76 -4.15 -0.63
N CYS A 19 -10.24 -3.29 0.27
CA CYS A 19 -9.49 -2.77 1.41
C CYS A 19 -8.99 -3.90 2.33
N GLN A 20 -9.87 -4.83 2.71
CA GLN A 20 -9.52 -5.98 3.54
C GLN A 20 -8.52 -6.92 2.84
N ALA A 21 -8.78 -7.26 1.57
CA ALA A 21 -7.92 -8.15 0.81
C ALA A 21 -6.53 -7.55 0.60
N THR A 22 -6.47 -6.26 0.25
CA THR A 22 -5.21 -5.51 0.06
C THR A 22 -4.43 -5.44 1.36
N LEU A 23 -5.08 -5.11 2.49
CA LEU A 23 -4.44 -5.08 3.80
C LEU A 23 -3.88 -6.46 4.21
N ALA A 24 -4.66 -7.53 4.00
CA ALA A 24 -4.21 -8.89 4.28
C ALA A 24 -3.01 -9.29 3.41
N HIS A 25 -3.01 -8.89 2.14
CA HIS A 25 -1.90 -9.11 1.22
C HIS A 25 -0.64 -8.37 1.69
N VAL A 26 -0.74 -7.09 2.08
CA VAL A 26 0.42 -6.33 2.58
C VAL A 26 1.02 -6.97 3.83
N ILE A 27 0.17 -7.36 4.79
CA ILE A 27 0.59 -8.00 6.05
C ILE A 27 1.29 -9.33 5.76
N SER A 28 0.69 -10.16 4.90
CA SER A 28 1.20 -11.50 4.58
C SER A 28 2.52 -11.43 3.80
N PHE A 29 2.60 -10.56 2.80
CA PHE A 29 3.79 -10.38 1.97
C PHE A 29 4.97 -9.85 2.77
N ASN A 30 4.73 -8.84 3.62
CA ASN A 30 5.81 -8.19 4.38
C ASN A 30 6.11 -8.86 5.72
N ARG A 31 5.33 -9.87 6.12
CA ARG A 31 5.37 -10.52 7.46
C ARG A 31 5.37 -9.49 8.61
N ARG A 32 4.63 -8.40 8.42
CA ARG A 32 4.59 -7.23 9.33
C ARG A 32 3.49 -7.34 10.36
N ARG A 33 3.68 -6.66 11.50
CA ARG A 33 2.60 -6.49 12.48
C ARG A 33 1.53 -5.57 11.90
N PRO A 34 0.23 -5.82 12.16
CA PRO A 34 -0.86 -5.02 11.62
C PRO A 34 -0.74 -3.53 11.94
N GLY A 35 -0.12 -3.16 13.06
CA GLY A 35 0.01 -1.77 13.52
C GLY A 35 0.67 -0.84 12.49
N GLU A 36 1.77 -1.23 11.86
CA GLU A 36 2.46 -0.36 10.90
C GLU A 36 1.71 -0.28 9.56
N THR A 37 1.04 -1.37 9.18
CA THR A 37 0.41 -1.53 7.87
C THR A 37 -1.01 -0.98 7.81
N GLN A 38 -1.81 -1.17 8.88
CA GLN A 38 -3.20 -0.69 8.94
C GLN A 38 -3.29 0.83 9.00
N TYR A 39 -2.28 1.49 9.56
CA TYR A 39 -2.21 2.95 9.70
C TYR A 39 -1.41 3.62 8.57
N LEU A 40 -1.29 2.94 7.42
CA LEU A 40 -0.68 3.52 6.24
C LEU A 40 -1.43 4.80 5.82
N LYS A 41 -0.72 5.94 5.82
CA LYS A 41 -1.27 7.24 5.40
C LYS A 41 -1.20 7.40 3.88
N LEU A 42 -2.19 8.11 3.32
CA LEU A 42 -2.22 8.47 1.90
C LEU A 42 -0.96 9.22 1.49
N THR A 43 -0.57 10.22 2.27
CA THR A 43 0.60 11.05 1.99
C THR A 43 1.90 10.24 2.03
N THR A 44 2.00 9.25 2.90
CA THR A 44 3.14 8.34 2.93
C THR A 44 3.18 7.52 1.65
N PHE A 45 2.06 6.91 1.25
CA PHE A 45 1.98 6.15 0.00
C PHE A 45 2.32 6.99 -1.23
N GLN A 46 1.81 8.22 -1.33
CA GLN A 46 2.02 9.09 -2.49
C GLN A 46 3.43 9.67 -2.58
N ASN A 47 4.04 10.03 -1.43
CA ASN A 47 5.28 10.80 -1.42
C ASN A 47 6.54 9.97 -1.16
N ASN A 48 6.40 8.78 -0.57
CA ASN A 48 7.53 7.97 -0.10
C ASN A 48 7.64 6.61 -0.80
N LEU A 49 6.87 6.39 -1.86
CA LEU A 49 7.03 5.21 -2.70
C LEU A 49 8.27 5.42 -3.58
N ILE A 50 9.29 4.60 -3.37
CA ILE A 50 10.50 4.63 -4.16
C ILE A 50 10.64 3.32 -4.94
N THR A 51 11.27 3.38 -6.09
CA THR A 51 11.62 2.17 -6.84
C THR A 51 12.89 1.55 -6.26
N THR A 52 13.18 0.31 -6.63
CA THR A 52 14.43 -0.35 -6.25
C THR A 52 15.64 0.28 -6.91
N SER A 53 15.49 0.95 -8.05
CA SER A 53 16.54 1.81 -8.63
C SER A 53 16.84 3.06 -7.80
N ASP A 54 15.91 3.50 -6.96
CA ASP A 54 16.10 4.64 -6.03
C ASP A 54 16.60 4.18 -4.66
N ALA A 55 16.71 2.86 -4.43
CA ALA A 55 17.25 2.33 -3.19
C ALA A 55 18.77 2.57 -3.11
N GLY A 56 19.28 2.85 -1.91
CA GLY A 56 20.71 3.16 -1.75
C GLY A 56 21.63 2.02 -2.24
N ASP A 57 22.75 2.40 -2.86
CA ASP A 57 23.70 1.49 -3.50
C ASP A 57 24.15 0.33 -2.59
N ASP A 58 24.36 0.59 -1.30
CA ASP A 58 24.79 -0.41 -0.32
C ASP A 58 23.76 -1.54 -0.16
N ILE A 59 22.46 -1.21 -0.20
CA ILE A 59 21.38 -2.20 -0.10
C ILE A 59 21.40 -3.06 -1.36
N ILE A 60 21.44 -2.44 -2.54
CA ILE A 60 21.44 -3.14 -3.83
C ILE A 60 22.67 -4.06 -3.96
N GLN A 61 23.84 -3.60 -3.51
CA GLN A 61 25.08 -4.40 -3.58
C GLN A 61 25.05 -5.63 -2.69
N SER A 62 24.33 -5.59 -1.56
CA SER A 62 24.18 -6.73 -0.65
C SER A 62 23.26 -7.85 -1.16
N LEU A 63 22.47 -7.57 -2.20
CA LEU A 63 21.47 -8.50 -2.75
C LEU A 63 22.08 -9.50 -3.73
N SER A 64 21.56 -10.73 -3.69
CA SER A 64 21.87 -11.73 -4.71
C SER A 64 21.29 -11.32 -6.08
N ILE A 65 21.77 -11.96 -7.15
CA ILE A 65 21.26 -11.71 -8.51
C ILE A 65 19.76 -12.00 -8.59
N SER A 66 19.29 -13.08 -7.95
CA SER A 66 17.87 -13.42 -7.88
C SER A 66 17.05 -12.36 -7.14
N ASP A 67 17.60 -11.80 -6.06
CA ASP A 67 16.90 -10.77 -5.29
C ASP A 67 16.80 -9.46 -6.07
N LYS A 68 17.83 -9.10 -6.84
CA LYS A 68 17.81 -7.93 -7.74
C LYS A 68 16.70 -8.05 -8.78
N VAL A 69 16.61 -9.20 -9.45
CA VAL A 69 15.55 -9.46 -10.45
C VAL A 69 14.15 -9.45 -9.81
N ALA A 70 14.02 -9.96 -8.59
CA ALA A 70 12.75 -9.89 -7.85
C ALA A 70 12.41 -8.45 -7.46
N MET A 71 13.41 -7.67 -7.06
CA MET A 71 13.29 -6.27 -6.67
C MET A 71 12.83 -5.36 -7.81
N ASP A 72 13.14 -5.67 -9.07
CA ASP A 72 12.66 -4.88 -10.22
C ASP A 72 11.12 -4.81 -10.30
N ARG A 73 10.42 -5.74 -9.64
CA ARG A 73 8.94 -5.83 -9.61
C ARG A 73 8.33 -5.32 -8.31
N LEU A 74 9.14 -4.68 -7.47
CA LEU A 74 8.74 -4.21 -6.15
C LEU A 74 8.96 -2.70 -6.03
N SER A 75 7.94 -2.02 -5.52
CA SER A 75 8.09 -0.67 -4.98
C SER A 75 8.31 -0.73 -3.47
N LEU A 76 9.17 0.13 -2.95
CA LEU A 76 9.48 0.19 -1.52
C LEU A 76 8.85 1.42 -0.91
N LEU A 77 8.12 1.21 0.19
CA LEU A 77 7.54 2.29 0.97
C LEU A 77 8.25 2.40 2.32
N TYR A 78 8.96 3.50 2.55
CA TYR A 78 9.63 3.74 3.83
C TYR A 78 8.70 4.45 4.81
N SER A 79 8.36 3.75 5.89
CA SER A 79 7.72 4.35 7.07
C SER A 79 8.80 4.87 8.00
N ARG A 80 8.79 6.17 8.34
CA ARG A 80 9.82 6.75 9.22
C ARG A 80 9.76 6.09 10.61
N GLY A 81 10.78 5.31 10.93
CA GLY A 81 10.97 4.70 12.25
C GLY A 81 11.55 5.69 13.27
N LYS A 82 11.65 5.24 14.54
CA LYS A 82 12.12 6.04 15.70
C LYS A 82 13.59 6.54 15.60
N ARG A 83 14.35 6.13 14.57
CA ARG A 83 15.77 6.43 14.36
C ARG A 83 16.17 6.51 12.87
N ASP A 84 15.30 6.98 11.98
CA ASP A 84 15.48 6.98 10.52
C ASP A 84 15.72 5.61 9.84
N GLN A 85 15.92 4.54 10.61
CA GLN A 85 15.86 3.16 10.14
C GLN A 85 14.40 2.69 10.08
N GLY A 86 13.64 3.27 9.16
CA GLY A 86 12.36 2.72 8.73
C GLY A 86 12.60 1.42 7.98
N VAL A 87 11.85 0.37 8.27
CA VAL A 87 11.94 -0.84 7.44
C VAL A 87 10.97 -0.71 6.28
N PRO A 88 11.40 -0.98 5.03
CA PRO A 88 10.53 -0.81 3.88
C PRO A 88 9.36 -1.80 3.92
N ILE A 89 8.19 -1.29 3.50
CA ILE A 89 7.04 -2.11 3.11
C ILE A 89 7.12 -2.30 1.60
N MET A 90 7.38 -3.52 1.19
CA MET A 90 7.45 -3.93 -0.21
C MET A 90 6.04 -4.05 -0.79
N HIS A 91 5.87 -3.50 -1.99
CA HIS A 91 4.65 -3.54 -2.77
C HIS A 91 4.93 -4.14 -4.15
N PRO A 92 4.48 -5.37 -4.42
CA PRO A 92 4.34 -5.86 -5.78
C PRO A 92 3.41 -4.96 -6.60
N ASP A 93 3.59 -4.94 -7.92
CA ASP A 93 2.80 -4.10 -8.83
C ASP A 93 1.28 -4.28 -8.63
N ASP A 94 0.82 -5.53 -8.50
CA ASP A 94 -0.58 -5.87 -8.25
C ASP A 94 -1.14 -5.24 -6.95
N LEU A 95 -0.31 -5.19 -5.92
CA LEU A 95 -0.65 -4.61 -4.63
C LEU A 95 -0.64 -3.07 -4.71
N LYS A 96 0.34 -2.49 -5.39
CA LYS A 96 0.41 -1.05 -5.64
C LYS A 96 -0.84 -0.57 -6.37
N GLU A 97 -1.22 -1.22 -7.46
CA GLU A 97 -2.42 -0.92 -8.23
C GLU A 97 -3.68 -1.00 -7.36
N SER A 98 -3.78 -2.02 -6.49
CA SER A 98 -4.90 -2.16 -5.56
C SER A 98 -4.99 -0.98 -4.59
N VAL A 99 -3.85 -0.48 -4.08
CA VAL A 99 -3.80 0.71 -3.22
C VAL A 99 -4.16 1.98 -3.99
N GLU A 100 -3.73 2.11 -5.25
CA GLU A 100 -4.09 3.23 -6.14
C GLU A 100 -5.60 3.29 -6.37
N VAL A 101 -6.23 2.15 -6.73
CA VAL A 101 -7.69 2.03 -6.87
C VAL A 101 -8.41 2.43 -5.58
N LEU A 102 -7.91 2.02 -4.41
CA LEU A 102 -8.47 2.44 -3.12
C LEU A 102 -8.34 3.96 -2.89
N CYS A 103 -7.23 4.57 -3.29
CA CYS A 103 -7.01 6.01 -3.12
C CYS A 103 -7.91 6.84 -4.04
N GLU A 104 -8.12 6.40 -5.27
CA GLU A 104 -8.92 7.10 -6.29
C GLU A 104 -10.43 7.04 -5.99
N ASN A 105 -10.92 5.87 -5.58
CA ASN A 105 -12.36 5.63 -5.46
C ASN A 105 -12.94 5.90 -4.06
N ARG A 106 -12.12 6.33 -3.10
CA ARG A 106 -12.51 6.54 -1.69
C ARG A 106 -13.72 7.45 -1.50
N LYS A 107 -13.82 8.53 -2.29
CA LYS A 107 -14.90 9.53 -2.14
C LYS A 107 -16.23 8.91 -2.53
N GLU A 108 -16.27 8.24 -3.67
CA GLU A 108 -17.46 7.59 -4.20
C GLU A 108 -17.85 6.37 -3.34
N ALA A 109 -16.87 5.69 -2.73
CA ALA A 109 -17.11 4.62 -1.77
C ALA A 109 -17.68 5.11 -0.41
N GLY A 110 -17.79 6.42 -0.19
CA GLY A 110 -18.34 7.00 1.05
C GLY A 110 -17.35 7.06 2.22
N VAL A 111 -16.05 7.17 1.93
CA VAL A 111 -15.03 7.45 2.96
C VAL A 111 -15.07 8.93 3.36
N HIS A 112 -15.05 9.20 4.66
CA HIS A 112 -15.03 10.57 5.18
C HIS A 112 -13.80 11.35 4.67
N PRO A 113 -13.95 12.60 4.18
CA PRO A 113 -12.86 13.37 3.57
C PRO A 113 -11.65 13.56 4.50
N ASP A 114 -11.88 13.71 5.81
CA ASP A 114 -10.80 13.91 6.80
C ASP A 114 -10.00 12.63 7.12
N THR A 115 -10.40 11.48 6.58
CA THR A 115 -9.70 10.22 6.87
C THR A 115 -8.35 10.19 6.14
N ILE A 116 -7.24 10.22 6.86
CA ILE A 116 -5.90 10.27 6.26
C ILE A 116 -5.31 8.90 5.87
N TYR A 117 -6.01 7.81 6.19
CA TYR A 117 -5.53 6.45 6.00
C TYR A 117 -5.97 5.87 4.65
N VAL A 118 -5.13 4.99 4.10
CA VAL A 118 -5.42 4.19 2.90
C VAL A 118 -6.54 3.19 3.19
N PHE A 119 -6.38 2.40 4.25
CA PHE A 119 -7.33 1.34 4.62
C PHE A 119 -8.48 1.88 5.47
N ALA A 120 -9.23 2.82 4.91
CA ALA A 120 -10.36 3.46 5.58
C ALA A 120 -11.63 2.60 5.53
N ARG A 121 -12.50 2.79 6.54
CA ARG A 121 -13.86 2.23 6.51
C ARG A 121 -14.80 3.19 5.79
N CYS A 122 -15.68 2.65 4.98
CA CYS A 122 -16.80 3.37 4.39
C CYS A 122 -17.90 3.56 5.46
N GLY A 123 -18.54 4.73 5.50
CA GLY A 123 -19.81 4.89 6.22
C GLY A 123 -19.76 5.05 7.73
N SER A 124 -18.69 5.57 8.32
CA SER A 124 -18.72 6.01 9.73
C SER A 124 -18.60 7.53 9.82
N SER A 125 -19.73 8.22 9.79
CA SER A 125 -19.90 9.49 10.51
C SER A 125 -19.80 9.19 12.01
N LEU A 126 -18.88 9.86 12.70
CA LEU A 126 -19.08 10.18 14.11
C LEU A 126 -19.88 11.47 14.19
#